data_AF-A0A6B8TG09-F1
#
_entry.id   AF-A0A6B8TG09-F1
#
_cell.length_a   1.000
_cell.length_b   1.000
_cell.length_c   1.000
_cell.angle_alpha   90.00
_cell.angle_beta   90.00
_cell.angle_gamma   90.00
#
_symmetry.space_group_name_H-M   'P 1'
#
loop_
_entity.id
_entity.type
_entity.pdbx_description
1 polymer ?
#
loop_
_entity_poly.entity_id
_entity_poly.type
_entity_poly.pdbx_seq_one_letter_code
_entity_poly.pdbx_strand_id
1 'polypeptide(L)'
;MKKISLIIFVLFLITLSFSCSKKEDEQKPDSGHRSKNGIELLAEQAGIPNDIQLTGALEEGKSTFISGRKGNTFYFYKIEDRKIIVQHQEAIPNAVEIEGRTIEVSKVKSNIMKHKDGSIFAWIGDVNFPDGYYVKLFVFMIINLKK
;
A
#
# COMPACT_ATOMS: atom_id res chain seq x y z
N MET A 1 62.79 24.56 -33.40
CA MET A 1 62.04 24.86 -32.16
C MET A 1 60.78 24.00 -32.07
N LYS A 2 60.89 22.69 -31.84
CA LYS A 2 59.72 21.75 -31.80
C LYS A 2 59.65 20.89 -30.53
N LYS A 3 60.62 20.97 -29.62
CA LYS A 3 60.68 20.12 -28.41
C LYS A 3 60.02 20.74 -27.18
N ILE A 4 59.90 22.07 -27.11
CA ILE A 4 59.26 22.77 -25.97
C ILE A 4 57.72 22.64 -26.03
N SER A 5 57.16 22.63 -27.24
CA SER A 5 55.70 22.50 -27.44
C SER A 5 55.15 21.13 -27.00
N LEU A 6 55.95 20.07 -27.07
CA LEU A 6 55.52 18.73 -26.67
C LEU A 6 55.44 18.61 -25.14
N ILE A 7 56.36 19.25 -24.41
CA ILE A 7 56.42 19.21 -22.94
C ILE A 7 55.23 19.95 -22.32
N ILE A 8 54.84 21.09 -22.90
CA ILE A 8 53.67 21.86 -22.44
C ILE A 8 52.36 21.07 -22.66
N PHE A 9 52.26 20.33 -23.77
CA PHE A 9 51.06 19.55 -24.10
C PHE A 9 50.87 18.34 -23.16
N VAL A 10 51.97 17.70 -22.73
CA VAL A 10 51.92 16.58 -21.77
C VAL A 10 51.57 17.06 -20.36
N LEU A 11 52.08 18.22 -19.92
CA LEU A 11 51.74 18.79 -18.62
C LEU A 11 50.25 19.20 -18.53
N PHE A 12 49.66 19.66 -19.63
CA PHE A 12 48.24 20.02 -19.70
C PHE A 12 47.29 18.81 -19.64
N LEU A 13 47.75 17.62 -20.04
CA LEU A 13 46.94 16.39 -19.98
C LEU A 13 46.90 15.76 -18.58
N ILE A 14 47.92 15.99 -17.74
CA ILE A 14 47.99 15.42 -16.39
C ILE A 14 47.09 16.19 -15.41
N THR A 15 46.82 17.48 -15.65
CA THR A 15 45.92 18.30 -14.82
C THR A 15 44.43 18.06 -15.08
N LEU A 16 44.07 17.43 -16.21
CA LEU A 16 42.68 17.05 -16.52
C LEU A 16 42.23 15.76 -15.81
N SER A 17 43.16 15.00 -15.21
CA SER A 17 42.87 13.73 -14.54
C SER A 17 42.44 13.86 -13.06
N PHE A 18 42.39 15.08 -12.50
CA PHE A 18 42.15 15.30 -11.06
C PHE A 18 41.04 16.35 -10.76
N SER A 19 39.93 16.34 -11.51
CA SER A 19 38.70 17.05 -11.09
C SER A 19 37.42 16.38 -11.58
N CYS A 20 37.08 15.27 -10.95
CA CYS A 20 35.76 15.01 -10.36
C CYS A 20 35.79 13.63 -9.71
N SER A 21 36.44 13.54 -8.54
CA SER A 21 36.05 12.53 -7.57
C SER A 21 34.64 12.91 -7.11
N LYS A 22 33.63 12.41 -7.82
CA LYS A 22 32.28 12.33 -7.27
C LYS A 22 32.40 11.38 -6.09
N LYS A 23 32.51 11.95 -4.89
CA LYS A 23 32.18 11.23 -3.68
C LYS A 23 30.78 10.64 -3.91
N GLU A 24 30.62 9.36 -3.57
CA GLU A 24 29.32 8.76 -3.38
C GLU A 24 28.57 9.67 -2.41
N ASP A 25 27.73 10.54 -2.97
CA ASP A 25 26.70 11.19 -2.19
C ASP A 25 25.82 10.06 -1.70
N GLU A 26 25.89 9.86 -0.39
CA GLU A 26 24.91 9.16 0.42
C GLU A 26 23.56 9.26 -0.26
N GLN A 27 23.03 8.11 -0.67
CA GLN A 27 21.73 7.99 -1.29
C GLN A 27 20.70 8.43 -0.24
N LYS A 28 20.44 9.74 -0.21
CA LYS A 28 19.27 10.35 0.44
C LYS A 28 18.07 9.51 0.00
N PRO A 29 17.21 9.05 0.92
CA PRO A 29 16.04 8.30 0.51
C PRO A 29 15.27 9.17 -0.48
N ASP A 30 15.09 8.61 -1.67
CA ASP A 30 14.32 9.18 -2.76
C ASP A 30 12.97 9.61 -2.18
N SER A 31 12.82 10.90 -1.90
CA SER A 31 11.53 11.51 -1.57
C SER A 31 10.74 11.69 -2.87
N GLY A 32 10.74 10.65 -3.71
CA GLY A 32 9.97 10.58 -4.93
C GLY A 32 8.51 10.75 -4.55
N HIS A 33 7.91 11.84 -5.05
CA HIS A 33 6.48 12.03 -5.02
C HIS A 33 5.84 10.87 -5.80
N ARG A 34 5.53 9.78 -5.09
CA ARG A 34 4.77 8.65 -5.64
C ARG A 34 3.42 9.21 -6.08
N SER A 35 3.13 9.10 -7.38
CA SER A 35 1.81 9.46 -7.90
C SER A 35 0.76 8.55 -7.25
N LYS A 36 -0.33 9.15 -6.78
CA LYS A 36 -1.44 8.38 -6.22
C LYS A 36 -2.10 7.56 -7.32
N ASN A 37 -2.44 6.30 -7.03
CA ASN A 37 -3.25 5.51 -7.94
C ASN A 37 -4.75 5.91 -7.88
N GLY A 38 -5.56 5.42 -8.80
CA GLY A 38 -6.99 5.76 -8.88
C GLY A 38 -7.79 5.46 -7.61
N ILE A 39 -7.45 4.37 -6.90
CA ILE A 39 -8.10 3.99 -5.64
C ILE A 39 -7.69 4.93 -4.50
N GLU A 40 -6.41 5.30 -4.43
CA GLU A 40 -5.91 6.27 -3.45
C GLU A 40 -6.56 7.65 -3.65
N LEU A 41 -6.75 8.08 -4.91
CA LEU A 41 -7.47 9.32 -5.24
C LEU A 41 -8.96 9.23 -4.87
N LEU A 42 -9.62 8.11 -5.18
CA LEU A 42 -11.02 7.89 -4.81
C LEU A 42 -11.21 7.91 -3.29
N ALA A 43 -10.33 7.25 -2.55
CA ALA A 43 -10.35 7.22 -1.08
C ALA A 43 -10.22 8.62 -0.49
N GLU A 44 -9.27 9.42 -1.00
CA GLU A 44 -9.10 10.82 -0.60
C GLU A 44 -10.34 11.67 -0.92
N GLN A 45 -10.89 11.55 -2.14
CA GLN A 45 -12.11 12.26 -2.53
C GLN A 45 -13.33 11.88 -1.68
N ALA A 46 -13.40 10.62 -1.25
CA ALA A 46 -14.45 10.12 -0.38
C ALA A 46 -14.27 10.51 1.10
N GLY A 47 -13.14 11.13 1.45
CA GLY A 47 -12.85 11.59 2.81
C GLY A 47 -12.22 10.54 3.72
N ILE A 48 -11.62 9.47 3.17
CA ILE A 48 -10.85 8.51 3.97
C ILE A 48 -9.58 9.21 4.48
N PRO A 49 -9.32 9.19 5.80
CA PRO A 49 -8.10 9.77 6.37
C PRO A 49 -6.82 9.20 5.74
N ASN A 50 -5.86 10.07 5.44
CA ASN A 50 -4.60 9.72 4.78
C ASN A 50 -3.65 8.87 5.64
N ASP A 51 -3.90 8.79 6.95
CA ASP A 51 -3.17 7.95 7.89
C ASP A 51 -3.71 6.51 7.98
N ILE A 52 -4.79 6.21 7.24
CA ILE A 52 -5.27 4.85 7.01
C ILE A 52 -4.53 4.27 5.81
N GLN A 53 -3.75 3.23 6.06
CA GLN A 53 -3.10 2.46 5.00
C GLN A 53 -4.13 1.60 4.28
N LEU A 54 -4.37 1.84 3.00
CA LEU A 54 -5.27 1.02 2.18
C LEU A 54 -4.63 -0.37 1.95
N THR A 55 -5.42 -1.43 2.13
CA THR A 55 -4.94 -2.82 2.06
C THR A 55 -5.60 -3.65 0.96
N GLY A 56 -6.76 -3.22 0.48
CA GLY A 56 -7.49 -3.95 -0.57
C GLY A 56 -8.65 -3.13 -1.11
N ALA A 57 -8.99 -3.36 -2.38
CA ALA A 57 -10.11 -2.72 -3.05
C ALA A 57 -10.80 -3.69 -4.01
N LEU A 58 -12.11 -3.54 -4.15
CA LEU A 58 -12.95 -4.32 -5.04
C LEU A 58 -13.98 -3.39 -5.69
N GLU A 59 -13.94 -3.29 -7.02
CA GLU A 59 -14.95 -2.56 -7.80
C GLU A 59 -16.06 -3.51 -8.22
N GLU A 60 -17.31 -3.11 -7.98
CA GLU A 60 -18.49 -3.92 -8.31
C GLU A 60 -19.67 -3.00 -8.68
N GLY A 61 -19.97 -2.96 -9.97
CA GLY A 61 -20.99 -2.08 -10.52
C GLY A 61 -20.64 -0.61 -10.27
N LYS A 62 -21.51 0.10 -9.54
CA LYS A 62 -21.31 1.52 -9.18
C LYS A 62 -20.57 1.71 -7.86
N SER A 63 -20.30 0.62 -7.15
CA SER A 63 -19.72 0.66 -5.81
C SER A 63 -18.24 0.27 -5.87
N THR A 64 -17.42 0.98 -5.10
CA THR A 64 -16.05 0.56 -4.79
C THR A 64 -15.98 0.23 -3.31
N PHE A 65 -15.56 -0.99 -3.00
CA PHE A 65 -15.34 -1.45 -1.65
C PHE A 65 -13.85 -1.30 -1.32
N ILE A 66 -13.52 -0.69 -0.19
CA ILE A 66 -12.13 -0.45 0.22
C ILE A 66 -11.92 -0.98 1.64
N SER A 67 -10.79 -1.66 1.85
CA SER A 67 -10.30 -2.00 3.19
C SER A 67 -9.00 -1.23 3.49
N GLY A 68 -8.79 -0.93 4.76
CA GLY A 68 -7.58 -0.27 5.22
C GLY A 68 -7.32 -0.49 6.70
N ARG A 69 -6.17 0.01 7.17
CA ARG A 69 -5.66 -0.23 8.50
C ARG A 69 -5.00 1.02 9.09
N LYS A 70 -5.20 1.24 10.39
CA LYS A 70 -4.45 2.18 11.22
C LYS A 70 -4.16 1.55 12.59
N GLY A 71 -2.89 1.29 12.89
CA GLY A 71 -2.51 0.55 14.10
C GLY A 71 -3.11 -0.86 14.09
N ASN A 72 -3.90 -1.24 15.10
CA ASN A 72 -4.63 -2.51 15.12
C ASN A 72 -6.11 -2.38 14.77
N THR A 73 -6.49 -1.24 14.21
CA THR A 73 -7.84 -0.98 13.76
C THR A 73 -7.91 -1.15 12.25
N PHE A 74 -8.90 -1.90 11.81
CA PHE A 74 -9.20 -2.21 10.42
C PHE A 74 -10.50 -1.51 10.03
N TYR A 75 -10.53 -0.99 8.82
CA TYR A 75 -11.62 -0.18 8.30
C TYR A 75 -12.10 -0.77 6.98
N PHE A 76 -13.40 -0.78 6.79
CA PHE A 76 -14.06 -1.28 5.59
C PHE A 76 -15.10 -0.25 5.13
N TYR A 77 -15.01 0.14 3.88
CA TYR A 77 -15.81 1.20 3.29
C TYR A 77 -16.52 0.69 2.05
N LYS A 78 -17.75 1.14 1.87
CA LYS A 78 -18.43 1.13 0.57
C LYS A 78 -18.52 2.57 0.08
N ILE A 79 -18.01 2.81 -1.12
CA ILE A 79 -18.00 4.11 -1.78
C ILE A 79 -18.92 4.05 -3.00
N GLU A 80 -19.83 5.01 -3.10
CA GLU A 80 -20.64 5.28 -4.29
C GLU A 80 -20.63 6.79 -4.56
N ASP A 81 -20.58 7.20 -5.82
CA ASP A 81 -20.53 8.61 -6.22
C ASP A 81 -19.48 9.43 -5.45
N ARG A 82 -18.31 8.82 -5.22
CA ARG A 82 -17.16 9.38 -4.46
C ARG A 82 -17.51 9.73 -3.01
N LYS A 83 -18.50 9.09 -2.40
CA LYS A 83 -18.87 9.26 -0.99
C LYS A 83 -18.89 7.92 -0.28
N ILE A 84 -18.45 7.92 0.98
CA ILE A 84 -18.63 6.77 1.86
C ILE A 84 -20.12 6.66 2.18
N ILE A 85 -20.74 5.53 1.82
CA ILE A 85 -22.15 5.23 2.13
C ILE A 85 -22.30 4.14 3.20
N VAL A 86 -21.26 3.33 3.40
CA VAL A 86 -21.17 2.36 4.49
C VAL A 86 -19.76 2.38 5.05
N GLN A 87 -19.64 2.34 6.37
CA GLN A 87 -18.38 2.19 7.09
C GLN A 87 -18.53 1.14 8.17
N HIS A 88 -17.52 0.30 8.31
CA HIS A 88 -17.38 -0.64 9.40
C HIS A 88 -15.94 -0.63 9.90
N GLN A 89 -15.76 -0.83 11.21
CA GLN A 89 -14.47 -0.76 11.88
C GLN A 89 -14.33 -1.95 12.84
N GLU A 90 -13.17 -2.59 12.80
CA GLU A 90 -12.81 -3.69 13.70
C GLU A 90 -11.48 -3.39 14.38
N ALA A 91 -11.47 -3.35 15.71
CA ALA A 91 -10.24 -3.24 16.49
C ALA A 91 -9.85 -4.63 17.00
N ILE A 92 -8.63 -5.07 16.69
CA ILE A 92 -8.13 -6.38 17.11
C ILE A 92 -7.05 -6.19 18.20
N PRO A 93 -6.99 -7.03 19.25
CA PRO A 93 -5.86 -7.04 20.18
C PRO A 93 -4.51 -7.23 19.48
N ASN A 94 -3.39 -6.91 20.12
CA ASN A 94 -2.05 -7.04 19.51
C ASN A 94 -1.74 -8.45 18.98
N ALA A 95 -2.30 -9.48 19.62
CA ALA A 95 -2.20 -10.86 19.22
C ALA A 95 -3.53 -11.58 19.48
N VAL A 96 -3.81 -12.60 18.68
CA VAL A 96 -5.00 -13.46 18.80
C VAL A 96 -4.60 -14.92 18.72
N GLU A 97 -5.25 -15.77 19.51
CA GLU A 97 -5.07 -17.23 19.46
C GLU A 97 -6.12 -17.85 18.55
N ILE A 98 -5.68 -18.58 17.52
CA ILE A 98 -6.55 -19.32 16.59
C ILE A 98 -6.01 -20.73 16.46
N GLU A 99 -6.82 -21.73 16.80
CA GLU A 99 -6.45 -23.16 16.72
C GLU A 99 -5.10 -23.48 17.40
N GLY A 100 -4.83 -22.84 18.54
CA GLY A 100 -3.59 -23.02 19.31
C GLY A 100 -2.36 -22.31 18.74
N ARG A 101 -2.56 -21.37 17.81
CA ARG A 101 -1.50 -20.52 17.26
C ARG A 101 -1.71 -19.06 17.61
N THR A 102 -0.67 -18.43 18.12
CA THR A 102 -0.60 -16.99 18.30
C THR A 102 -0.36 -16.30 16.95
N ILE A 103 -1.30 -15.46 16.53
CA ILE A 103 -1.16 -14.59 15.36
C ILE A 103 -0.97 -13.17 15.85
N GLU A 104 0.18 -12.57 15.53
CA GLU A 104 0.43 -11.16 15.78
C GLU A 104 -0.31 -10.29 14.77
N VAL A 105 -1.07 -9.31 15.25
CA VAL A 105 -1.84 -8.41 14.38
C VAL A 105 -0.95 -7.53 13.52
N SER A 106 0.31 -7.31 13.88
CA SER A 106 1.28 -6.67 12.97
C SER A 106 1.44 -7.41 11.64
N LYS A 107 1.20 -8.74 11.61
CA LYS A 107 1.38 -9.61 10.43
C LYS A 107 0.12 -9.81 9.60
N VAL A 108 -1.05 -9.38 10.09
CA VAL A 108 -2.33 -9.56 9.40
C VAL A 108 -2.64 -8.41 8.44
N LYS A 109 -3.39 -8.71 7.38
CA LYS A 109 -3.96 -7.74 6.45
C LYS A 109 -5.47 -7.88 6.39
N SER A 110 -6.13 -6.83 5.92
CA SER A 110 -7.54 -6.87 5.53
C SER A 110 -7.69 -6.87 4.03
N ASN A 111 -8.74 -7.53 3.53
CA ASN A 111 -9.17 -7.41 2.15
C ASN A 111 -10.68 -7.61 2.02
N ILE A 112 -11.19 -7.37 0.82
CA ILE A 112 -12.59 -7.52 0.44
C ILE A 112 -12.65 -8.43 -0.79
N MET A 113 -13.59 -9.36 -0.80
CA MET A 113 -13.80 -10.27 -1.93
C MET A 113 -15.28 -10.44 -2.25
N LYS A 114 -15.56 -10.71 -3.53
CA LYS A 114 -16.89 -11.13 -3.98
C LYS A 114 -16.98 -12.65 -3.98
N HIS A 115 -17.99 -13.17 -3.31
CA HIS A 115 -18.35 -14.57 -3.35
C HIS A 115 -19.32 -14.87 -4.50
N LYS A 116 -19.42 -16.14 -4.90
CA LYS A 116 -20.16 -16.58 -6.09
C LYS A 116 -21.68 -16.30 -6.03
N ASP A 117 -22.24 -16.23 -4.83
CA ASP A 117 -23.64 -15.87 -4.57
C ASP A 117 -23.92 -14.36 -4.75
N GLY A 118 -22.88 -13.55 -4.95
CA GLY A 118 -22.97 -12.09 -5.02
C GLY A 118 -22.86 -11.40 -3.66
N SER A 119 -22.54 -12.13 -2.60
CA SER A 119 -22.18 -11.56 -1.32
C SER A 119 -20.76 -10.98 -1.38
N ILE A 120 -20.57 -9.81 -0.77
CA ILE A 120 -19.27 -9.19 -0.56
C ILE A 120 -18.83 -9.51 0.86
N PHE A 121 -17.68 -10.16 0.98
CA PHE A 121 -17.06 -10.51 2.25
C PHE A 121 -15.88 -9.60 2.53
N ALA A 122 -15.74 -9.24 3.80
CA ALA A 122 -14.55 -8.60 4.33
C ALA A 122 -13.85 -9.58 5.27
N TRP A 123 -12.53 -9.63 5.20
CA TRP A 123 -11.72 -10.49 6.06
C TRP A 123 -10.49 -9.77 6.59
N ILE A 124 -10.03 -10.23 7.75
CA ILE A 124 -8.76 -9.88 8.39
C ILE A 124 -8.05 -11.21 8.65
N GLY A 125 -6.83 -11.38 8.14
CA GLY A 125 -6.13 -12.65 8.19
C GLY A 125 -4.63 -12.52 7.97
N ASP A 126 -3.90 -13.57 8.36
CA ASP A 126 -2.46 -13.64 8.13
C ASP A 126 -2.17 -13.83 6.63
N VAL A 127 -1.30 -12.98 6.08
CA VAL A 127 -0.89 -13.02 4.66
C VAL A 127 -0.16 -14.29 4.29
N ASN A 128 0.44 -14.96 5.27
CA ASN A 128 1.13 -16.23 5.07
C ASN A 128 0.13 -17.39 4.92
N PHE A 129 -1.16 -17.16 5.21
CA PHE A 129 -2.19 -18.19 5.18
C PHE A 129 -3.52 -17.67 4.58
N PRO A 130 -3.52 -17.32 3.28
CA PRO A 130 -4.67 -16.71 2.62
C PRO A 130 -5.94 -17.58 2.63
N ASP A 131 -5.81 -18.90 2.81
CA ASP A 131 -6.90 -19.87 2.65
C ASP A 131 -7.41 -20.50 3.96
N GLY A 132 -6.99 -20.04 5.16
CA GLY A 132 -7.37 -20.78 6.38
C GLY A 132 -7.36 -20.06 7.73
N TYR A 133 -6.56 -19.01 7.94
CA TYR A 133 -6.48 -18.37 9.27
C TYR A 133 -7.02 -16.93 9.23
N TYR A 134 -8.34 -16.83 9.13
CA TYR A 134 -9.04 -15.57 9.32
C TYR A 134 -9.12 -15.24 10.81
N VAL A 135 -8.57 -14.09 11.20
CA VAL A 135 -8.86 -13.47 12.49
C VAL A 135 -10.32 -13.02 12.54
N LYS A 136 -10.82 -12.50 11.42
CA LYS A 136 -12.22 -12.15 11.21
C LYS A 136 -12.61 -12.41 9.76
N LEU A 137 -13.82 -12.91 9.56
CA LEU A 137 -14.49 -13.01 8.26
C LEU A 137 -15.96 -12.68 8.48
N PHE A 138 -16.51 -11.77 7.70
CA PHE A 138 -17.93 -11.41 7.79
C PHE A 138 -18.48 -10.96 6.44
N VAL A 139 -19.80 -11.09 6.29
CA VAL A 139 -20.53 -10.54 5.15
C VAL A 139 -20.59 -9.03 5.32
N PHE A 140 -19.96 -8.30 4.42
CA PHE A 140 -19.98 -6.84 4.42
C PHE A 140 -21.22 -6.29 3.69
N MET A 141 -21.63 -6.93 2.60
CA MET A 141 -22.85 -6.57 1.88
C MET A 141 -23.38 -7.76 1.07
N ILE A 142 -24.71 -7.85 0.91
CA ILE A 142 -25.35 -8.78 -0.03
C ILE A 142 -25.86 -7.97 -1.22
N ILE A 143 -25.39 -8.25 -2.43
CA ILE A 143 -25.78 -7.53 -3.65
C ILE A 143 -27.06 -8.12 -4.25
N ASN A 144 -27.25 -9.44 -4.12
CA ASN A 144 -28.41 -10.14 -4.65
C ASN A 144 -29.46 -10.41 -3.56
N LEU A 145 -30.24 -9.40 -3.20
CA LEU A 145 -31.59 -9.63 -2.69
C LEU A 145 -32.54 -9.48 -3.88
N LYS A 146 -32.69 -10.54 -4.68
CA LYS A 146 -33.84 -10.60 -5.60
C LYS A 146 -35.10 -10.54 -4.73
N LYS A 147 -35.85 -9.45 -4.86
CA LYS A 147 -37.26 -9.39 -4.45
C LYS A 147 -38.08 -10.37 -5.27
#